data_AF-A0A7V1W147-F1
#
_entry.id   AF-A0A7V1W147-F1
#
_cell.length_a   1.000
_cell.length_b   1.000
_cell.length_c   1.000
_cell.angle_alpha   90.00
_cell.angle_beta   90.00
_cell.angle_gamma   90.00
#
_symmetry.space_group_name_H-M   'P 1'
#
loop_
_entity.id
_entity.type
_entity.pdbx_description
1 polymer ?
#
loop_
_entity_poly.entity_id
_entity_poly.type
_entity_poly.pdbx_seq_one_letter_code
_entity_poly.pdbx_strand_id
1 'polypeptide(L)'
;MARVLQGPEQAQRAYRELLGLEGSSRERAVDFMAQMARGYGLDLTPWFEAILRFHPAPTARAAAAAYLAAEGREDTVLEVLESLRPPLLTMTLLTGLLDALAPRPATPERVARLTAFAQRFNDDEHYTTLYLGDFTGRDVKRLVRRAVAESLLRQHAPEAVSWPRE
;
A
#
# COMPACT_ATOMS: atom_id res chain seq x y z
N MET A 1 27.39 -16.78 -29.29
CA MET A 1 26.38 -15.88 -29.92
C MET A 1 25.52 -16.70 -30.87
N ALA A 2 24.27 -16.97 -30.52
CA ALA A 2 23.13 -17.06 -31.45
C ALA A 2 21.84 -17.34 -30.65
N ARG A 3 20.82 -16.54 -30.96
CA ARG A 3 19.42 -16.54 -30.50
C ARG A 3 18.74 -17.91 -30.61
N VAL A 4 17.97 -18.29 -29.59
CA VAL A 4 16.83 -19.22 -29.75
C VAL A 4 15.72 -18.86 -28.73
N LEU A 5 14.59 -18.41 -29.28
CA LEU A 5 13.20 -18.51 -28.77
C LEU A 5 12.73 -17.68 -27.56
N GLN A 6 12.61 -16.36 -27.73
CA GLN A 6 11.54 -15.58 -27.08
C GLN A 6 10.28 -15.71 -27.93
N GLY A 7 9.34 -16.58 -27.53
CA GLY A 7 8.11 -16.83 -28.28
C GLY A 7 7.14 -15.64 -28.31
N PRO A 8 6.10 -15.68 -29.18
CA PRO A 8 5.08 -14.63 -29.28
C PRO A 8 4.33 -14.40 -27.96
N GLU A 9 4.26 -15.41 -27.09
CA GLU A 9 3.66 -15.30 -25.77
C GLU A 9 4.49 -14.46 -24.79
N GLN A 10 5.83 -14.57 -24.81
CA GLN A 10 6.70 -13.72 -23.98
C GLN A 10 6.75 -12.28 -24.50
N ALA A 11 6.72 -12.10 -25.82
CA ALA A 11 6.58 -10.77 -26.42
C ALA A 11 5.23 -10.14 -26.09
N GLN A 12 4.13 -10.91 -26.15
CA GLN A 12 2.82 -10.46 -25.70
C GLN A 12 2.78 -10.21 -24.19
N ARG A 13 3.49 -11.00 -23.37
CA ARG A 13 3.57 -10.77 -21.92
C ARG A 13 4.32 -9.48 -21.60
N ALA A 14 5.48 -9.25 -22.21
CA ALA A 14 6.22 -8.00 -22.09
C ALA A 14 5.42 -6.80 -22.63
N TYR A 15 4.63 -6.99 -23.69
CA TYR A 15 3.75 -5.96 -24.25
C TYR A 15 2.53 -5.68 -23.35
N ARG A 16 1.93 -6.71 -22.74
CA ARG A 16 0.83 -6.58 -21.76
C ARG A 16 1.32 -6.01 -20.42
N GLU A 17 2.54 -6.32 -20.03
CA GLU A 17 3.26 -5.66 -18.93
C GLU A 17 3.45 -4.19 -19.30
N LEU A 18 4.06 -3.82 -20.42
CA LEU A 18 4.22 -2.42 -20.82
C LEU A 18 2.90 -1.63 -20.92
N LEU A 19 1.81 -2.29 -21.32
CA LEU A 19 0.45 -1.70 -21.39
C LEU A 19 -0.29 -1.69 -20.03
N GLY A 20 0.32 -2.19 -18.96
CA GLY A 20 -0.26 -2.14 -17.62
C GLY A 20 -1.49 -3.03 -17.44
N LEU A 21 -1.60 -4.13 -18.18
CA LEU A 21 -2.72 -5.08 -18.11
C LEU A 21 -2.49 -6.19 -17.07
N GLU A 22 -1.25 -6.41 -16.64
CA GLU A 22 -0.92 -7.12 -15.42
C GLU A 22 -0.63 -6.08 -14.31
N GLY A 23 -1.26 -6.23 -13.14
CA GLY A 23 -1.20 -5.27 -12.02
C GLY A 23 0.22 -4.92 -11.53
N SER A 24 1.23 -5.68 -11.96
CA SER A 24 2.66 -5.50 -11.69
C SER A 24 3.30 -4.33 -12.45
N SER A 25 2.77 -3.91 -13.59
CA SER A 25 3.41 -2.84 -14.38
C SER A 25 3.06 -1.44 -13.90
N ARG A 26 1.82 -1.23 -13.45
CA ARG A 26 1.38 0.07 -12.95
C ARG A 26 2.06 0.43 -11.64
N GLU A 27 2.25 -0.56 -10.76
CA GLU A 27 3.07 -0.43 -9.55
C GLU A 27 4.53 -0.11 -9.90
N ARG A 28 5.14 -0.89 -10.80
CA ARG A 28 6.50 -0.64 -11.31
C ARG A 28 6.68 0.76 -11.91
N ALA A 29 5.67 1.30 -12.58
CA ALA A 29 5.71 2.67 -13.11
C ALA A 29 5.70 3.73 -11.99
N VAL A 30 4.91 3.53 -10.94
CA VAL A 30 4.89 4.43 -9.77
C VAL A 30 6.21 4.36 -9.01
N ASP A 31 6.77 3.16 -8.82
CA ASP A 31 8.07 2.97 -8.20
C ASP A 31 9.20 3.58 -9.03
N PHE A 32 9.14 3.44 -10.37
CA PHE A 32 10.09 4.08 -11.27
C PHE A 32 10.04 5.60 -11.16
N MET A 33 8.84 6.19 -11.13
CA MET A 33 8.68 7.63 -10.91
C MET A 33 9.23 8.06 -9.55
N ALA A 34 9.04 7.25 -8.50
CA ALA A 34 9.57 7.53 -7.17
C ALA A 34 11.11 7.51 -7.15
N GLN A 35 11.71 6.54 -7.82
CA GLN A 35 13.17 6.44 -7.96
C GLN A 35 13.73 7.63 -8.75
N MET A 36 13.08 8.02 -9.84
CA MET A 36 13.45 9.20 -10.63
C MET A 36 13.34 10.49 -9.81
N ALA A 37 12.25 10.68 -9.08
CA ALA A 37 12.06 11.86 -8.22
C ALA A 37 13.22 12.05 -7.25
N ARG A 38 13.62 10.97 -6.56
CA ARG A 38 14.75 10.97 -5.63
C ARG A 38 16.08 11.20 -6.32
N GLY A 39 16.30 10.57 -7.48
CA GLY A 39 17.54 10.69 -8.24
C GLY A 39 17.79 12.09 -8.79
N TYR A 40 16.73 12.82 -9.14
CA TYR A 40 16.80 14.17 -9.72
C TYR A 40 16.41 15.29 -8.74
N GLY A 41 16.10 14.97 -7.48
CA GLY A 41 15.69 15.97 -6.47
C GLY A 41 14.39 16.70 -6.80
N LEU A 42 13.48 16.05 -7.54
CA LEU A 42 12.20 16.63 -7.93
C LEU A 42 11.17 16.43 -6.81
N ASP A 43 10.48 17.49 -6.42
CA ASP A 43 9.31 17.37 -5.56
C ASP A 43 8.10 16.88 -6.37
N LEU A 44 7.82 15.58 -6.28
CA LEU A 44 6.64 14.96 -6.89
C LEU A 44 5.52 14.71 -5.87
N THR A 45 5.62 15.27 -4.65
CA THR A 45 4.61 15.07 -3.59
C THR A 45 3.18 15.31 -4.09
N PRO A 46 2.86 16.42 -4.79
CA PRO A 46 1.48 16.65 -5.27
C PRO A 46 0.98 15.57 -6.23
N TRP A 47 1.87 14.99 -7.02
CA TRP A 47 1.54 13.93 -7.97
C TRP A 47 1.24 12.62 -7.25
N PHE A 48 2.06 12.25 -6.27
CA PHE A 48 1.83 11.05 -5.46
C PHE A 48 0.58 11.19 -4.59
N GLU A 49 0.26 12.38 -4.08
CA GLU A 49 -1.03 12.63 -3.41
C GLU A 49 -2.22 12.42 -4.35
N ALA A 50 -2.13 12.88 -5.60
CA ALA A 50 -3.17 12.64 -6.60
C ALA A 50 -3.32 11.15 -6.93
N ILE A 51 -2.21 10.42 -7.10
CA ILE A 51 -2.24 8.96 -7.31
C ILE A 51 -2.91 8.28 -6.12
N LEU A 52 -2.48 8.59 -4.89
CA LEU A 52 -3.03 8.00 -3.67
C LEU A 52 -4.54 8.26 -3.53
N ARG A 53 -5.04 9.44 -3.90
CA ARG A 53 -6.45 9.80 -3.76
C ARG A 53 -7.33 9.23 -4.87
N PHE A 54 -6.86 9.23 -6.11
CA PHE A 54 -7.75 9.07 -7.28
C PHE A 54 -7.39 7.92 -8.21
N HIS A 55 -6.20 7.34 -8.11
CA HIS A 55 -5.81 6.29 -9.04
C HIS A 55 -6.68 5.03 -8.84
N PRO A 56 -7.19 4.40 -9.92
CA PRO A 56 -8.13 3.27 -9.77
C PRO A 56 -7.47 1.99 -9.24
N ALA A 57 -6.18 1.78 -9.51
CA ALA A 57 -5.48 0.56 -9.09
C ALA A 57 -5.02 0.62 -7.61
N PRO A 58 -5.43 -0.35 -6.76
CA PRO A 58 -5.00 -0.44 -5.36
C PRO A 58 -3.48 -0.46 -5.15
N THR A 59 -2.75 -1.19 -5.99
CA THR A 59 -1.29 -1.35 -5.88
C THR A 59 -0.55 -0.05 -6.18
N ALA A 60 -0.96 0.70 -7.20
CA ALA A 60 -0.39 2.02 -7.50
C ALA A 60 -0.66 3.04 -6.37
N ARG A 61 -1.84 2.99 -5.75
CA ARG A 61 -2.14 3.82 -4.57
C ARG A 61 -1.26 3.42 -3.37
N ALA A 62 -1.05 2.13 -3.15
CA ALA A 62 -0.16 1.63 -2.09
C ALA A 62 1.30 2.08 -2.30
N ALA A 63 1.82 1.96 -3.53
CA ALA A 63 3.15 2.46 -3.89
C ALA A 63 3.26 3.99 -3.67
N ALA A 64 2.21 4.74 -4.02
CA ALA A 64 2.18 6.18 -3.75
C ALA A 64 2.16 6.52 -2.26
N ALA A 65 1.43 5.75 -1.44
CA ALA A 65 1.46 5.88 0.01
C ALA A 65 2.87 5.60 0.57
N ALA A 66 3.56 4.58 0.07
CA ALA A 66 4.92 4.26 0.49
C ALA A 66 5.90 5.39 0.17
N TYR A 67 5.77 6.04 -0.98
CA TYR A 67 6.53 7.25 -1.31
C TYR A 67 6.21 8.39 -0.33
N LEU A 68 4.93 8.74 -0.16
CA LEU A 68 4.51 9.85 0.72
C LEU A 68 4.94 9.64 2.17
N ALA A 69 4.78 8.43 2.70
CA ALA A 69 5.27 8.08 4.04
C ALA A 69 6.80 8.15 4.14
N ALA A 70 7.55 7.90 3.05
CA ALA A 70 8.99 8.09 3.04
C ALA A 70 9.40 9.57 3.08
N GLU A 71 8.60 10.46 2.51
CA GLU A 71 8.78 11.91 2.54
C GLU A 71 8.19 12.58 3.81
N GLY A 72 7.78 11.81 4.82
CA GLY A 72 7.24 12.34 6.08
C GLY A 72 5.80 12.87 5.98
N ARG A 73 5.01 12.33 5.03
CA ARG A 73 3.60 12.70 4.78
C ARG A 73 2.65 11.60 5.25
N GLU A 74 2.93 10.98 6.39
CA GLU A 74 2.11 9.90 6.96
C GLU A 74 0.69 10.35 7.26
N ASP A 75 0.48 11.61 7.67
CA ASP A 75 -0.85 12.14 7.94
C ASP A 75 -1.74 12.14 6.69
N THR A 76 -1.19 12.47 5.52
CA THR A 76 -1.91 12.38 4.25
C THR A 76 -2.34 10.93 3.96
N VAL A 77 -1.47 9.96 4.25
CA VAL A 77 -1.78 8.53 4.08
C VAL A 77 -2.90 8.10 5.04
N LEU A 78 -2.86 8.56 6.30
CA LEU A 78 -3.90 8.30 7.29
C LEU A 78 -5.24 8.93 6.93
N GLU A 79 -5.25 10.19 6.48
CA GLU A 79 -6.48 10.85 6.01
C GLU A 79 -7.14 10.07 4.86
N VAL A 80 -6.34 9.61 3.90
CA VAL A 80 -6.87 8.81 2.79
C VAL A 80 -7.41 7.49 3.32
N LEU A 81 -6.68 6.78 4.18
CA LEU A 81 -7.16 5.54 4.80
C LEU A 81 -8.50 5.73 5.52
N GLU A 82 -8.64 6.81 6.29
CA GLU A 82 -9.87 7.14 7.03
C GLU A 82 -11.04 7.47 6.10
N SER A 83 -10.78 8.08 4.95
CA SER A 83 -11.81 8.38 3.95
C SER A 83 -12.36 7.11 3.26
N LEU A 84 -11.60 6.02 3.23
CA LEU A 84 -12.01 4.80 2.52
C LEU A 84 -13.19 4.10 3.20
N ARG A 85 -14.15 3.70 2.38
CA ARG A 85 -15.32 2.88 2.74
C ARG A 85 -15.54 1.80 1.68
N PRO A 86 -16.13 0.65 2.03
CA PRO A 86 -16.68 -0.25 1.01
C PRO A 86 -17.65 0.51 0.08
N PRO A 87 -17.65 0.23 -1.24
CA PRO A 87 -16.89 -0.81 -1.93
C PRO A 87 -15.48 -0.38 -2.38
N LEU A 88 -15.07 0.87 -2.14
CA LEU A 88 -13.78 1.43 -2.56
C LEU A 88 -12.59 0.95 -1.72
N LEU A 89 -12.87 0.48 -0.51
CA LEU A 89 -11.89 -0.20 0.33
C LEU A 89 -11.68 -1.63 -0.16
N THR A 90 -10.45 -1.98 -0.52
CA THR A 90 -10.05 -3.35 -0.84
C THR A 90 -8.99 -3.82 0.16
N MET A 91 -8.88 -5.13 0.36
CA MET A 91 -7.85 -5.69 1.25
C MET A 91 -6.44 -5.41 0.76
N THR A 92 -6.22 -5.39 -0.57
CA THR A 92 -4.95 -5.00 -1.18
C THR A 92 -4.59 -3.55 -0.85
N LEU A 93 -5.54 -2.62 -1.01
CA LEU A 93 -5.31 -1.21 -0.69
C LEU A 93 -5.04 -1.04 0.81
N LEU A 94 -5.88 -1.64 1.66
CA LEU A 94 -5.72 -1.53 3.11
C LEU A 94 -4.36 -2.05 3.57
N THR A 95 -3.96 -3.22 3.09
CA THR A 95 -2.65 -3.82 3.41
C THR A 95 -1.52 -2.90 2.97
N GLY A 96 -1.56 -2.40 1.73
CA GLY A 96 -0.54 -1.52 1.21
C GLY A 96 -0.42 -0.17 1.94
N LEU A 97 -1.54 0.44 2.33
CA LEU A 97 -1.52 1.68 3.13
C LEU A 97 -0.95 1.44 4.54
N LEU A 98 -1.31 0.32 5.16
CA LEU A 98 -0.80 -0.04 6.48
C LEU A 98 0.69 -0.40 6.43
N ASP A 99 1.14 -1.12 5.40
CA ASP A 99 2.55 -1.47 5.19
C ASP A 99 3.40 -0.22 4.89
N ALA A 100 2.84 0.81 4.26
CA ALA A 100 3.52 2.10 4.09
C ALA A 100 3.76 2.82 5.44
N LEU A 101 2.83 2.67 6.40
CA LEU A 101 2.89 3.30 7.71
C LEU A 101 3.69 2.48 8.74
N ALA A 102 3.67 1.14 8.63
CA ALA A 102 4.25 0.23 9.62
C ALA A 102 5.74 0.46 9.93
N PRO A 103 6.62 0.77 8.96
CA PRO A 103 8.05 1.03 9.21
C PRO A 103 8.33 2.28 10.06
N ARG A 104 7.34 3.15 10.25
CA ARG A 104 7.50 4.43 10.95
C ARG A 104 7.25 4.25 12.45
N PRO A 105 7.88 5.02 13.33
CA PRO A 105 7.62 4.96 14.77
C PRO A 105 6.14 5.22 15.06
N ALA A 106 5.51 4.44 15.93
CA ALA A 106 4.13 4.69 16.33
C ALA A 106 4.02 5.98 17.16
N THR A 107 3.12 6.87 16.78
CA THR A 107 2.66 7.95 17.68
C THR A 107 1.36 7.50 18.35
N PRO A 108 1.08 7.92 19.60
CA PRO A 108 -0.19 7.63 20.25
C PRO A 108 -1.40 8.07 19.41
N GLU A 109 -1.27 9.21 18.74
CA GLU A 109 -2.28 9.74 17.82
C GLU A 109 -2.54 8.82 16.63
N ARG A 110 -1.48 8.33 15.96
CA ARG A 110 -1.64 7.38 14.84
C ARG A 110 -2.31 6.09 15.28
N VAL A 111 -1.93 5.56 16.45
CA VAL A 111 -2.55 4.34 17.01
C VAL A 111 -4.03 4.56 17.30
N ALA A 112 -4.40 5.71 17.88
CA ALA A 112 -5.80 6.07 18.13
C ALA A 112 -6.60 6.16 16.83
N ARG A 113 -6.07 6.85 15.81
CA ARG A 113 -6.68 7.00 14.47
C ARG A 113 -6.90 5.65 13.78
N LEU A 114 -5.88 4.78 13.75
CA LEU A 114 -5.99 3.44 13.19
C LEU A 114 -7.01 2.57 13.95
N THR A 115 -7.06 2.69 15.28
CA THR A 115 -8.02 1.97 16.12
C THR A 115 -9.45 2.44 15.83
N ALA A 116 -9.68 3.75 15.77
CA ALA A 116 -10.96 4.34 15.41
C ALA A 116 -11.42 3.93 14.01
N PHE A 117 -10.50 3.85 13.04
CA PHE A 117 -10.78 3.31 11.71
C PHE A 117 -11.30 1.86 11.79
N ALA A 118 -10.62 1.00 12.55
CA ALA A 118 -10.97 -0.42 12.67
C ALA A 118 -12.30 -0.66 13.41
N GLN A 119 -12.64 0.19 14.37
CA GLN A 119 -13.90 0.11 15.13
C GLN A 119 -15.16 0.31 14.29
N ARG A 120 -15.04 0.92 13.10
CA ARG A 120 -16.15 1.11 12.16
C ARG A 120 -16.67 -0.19 11.55
N PHE A 121 -15.89 -1.27 11.62
CA PHE A 121 -16.21 -2.54 10.96
C PHE A 121 -16.67 -3.57 11.99
N ASN A 122 -17.84 -4.15 11.76
CA ASN A 122 -18.37 -5.22 12.60
C ASN A 122 -17.68 -6.55 12.27
N ASP A 123 -17.41 -7.37 13.28
CA ASP A 123 -16.52 -8.54 13.14
C ASP A 123 -17.04 -9.58 12.14
N ASP A 124 -18.34 -9.85 12.19
CA ASP A 124 -18.99 -10.90 11.39
C ASP A 124 -19.70 -10.35 10.14
N GLU A 125 -19.60 -9.04 9.88
CA GLU A 125 -20.17 -8.42 8.68
C GLU A 125 -19.24 -8.60 7.48
N HIS A 126 -19.79 -9.06 6.35
CA HIS A 126 -19.09 -9.18 5.08
C HIS A 126 -19.24 -7.88 4.28
N TYR A 127 -18.10 -7.33 3.86
CA TYR A 127 -18.04 -6.12 3.05
C TYR A 127 -17.59 -6.46 1.63
N THR A 128 -18.42 -6.15 0.64
CA THR A 128 -18.12 -6.37 -0.77
C THR A 128 -17.28 -5.23 -1.33
N THR A 129 -16.26 -5.58 -2.12
CA THR A 129 -15.36 -4.63 -2.77
C THR A 129 -15.74 -4.39 -4.24
N LEU A 130 -15.20 -3.32 -4.82
CA LEU A 130 -15.43 -2.95 -6.22
C LEU A 130 -14.93 -4.03 -7.23
N TYR A 131 -14.05 -4.94 -6.80
CA TYR A 131 -13.54 -6.05 -7.60
C TYR A 131 -14.14 -7.41 -7.22
N LEU A 132 -15.34 -7.41 -6.60
CA LEU A 132 -16.11 -8.61 -6.21
C LEU A 132 -15.41 -9.55 -5.22
N GLY A 133 -14.30 -9.15 -4.60
CA GLY A 133 -13.80 -9.79 -3.39
C GLY A 133 -14.61 -9.36 -2.17
N ASP A 134 -14.69 -10.21 -1.15
CA ASP A 134 -15.25 -9.89 0.15
C ASP A 134 -14.19 -9.95 1.26
N PHE A 135 -14.45 -9.26 2.36
CA PHE A 135 -13.67 -9.36 3.58
C PHE A 135 -14.57 -9.11 4.79
N THR A 136 -14.14 -9.56 5.95
CA THR A 136 -14.87 -9.34 7.21
C THR A 136 -14.26 -8.19 8.00
N GLY A 137 -15.03 -7.60 8.92
CA GLY A 137 -14.44 -6.61 9.85
C GLY A 137 -13.34 -7.19 10.73
N ARG A 138 -13.37 -8.51 10.99
CA ARG A 138 -12.27 -9.23 11.65
C ARG A 138 -10.97 -9.15 10.87
N ASP A 139 -11.01 -9.26 9.54
CA ASP A 139 -9.82 -9.15 8.68
C ASP A 139 -9.21 -7.74 8.74
N VAL A 140 -10.05 -6.70 8.70
CA VAL A 140 -9.62 -5.30 8.86
C VAL A 140 -8.92 -5.11 10.21
N LYS A 141 -9.56 -5.54 11.31
CA LYS A 141 -8.98 -5.41 12.66
C LYS A 141 -7.69 -6.20 12.79
N ARG A 142 -7.58 -7.38 12.16
CA ARG A 142 -6.34 -8.17 12.16
C ARG A 142 -5.20 -7.42 11.48
N LEU A 143 -5.44 -6.82 10.32
CA LEU A 143 -4.43 -6.02 9.62
C LEU A 143 -4.01 -4.78 10.43
N VAL A 144 -4.98 -4.05 10.97
CA VAL A 144 -4.70 -2.86 11.79
C VAL A 144 -3.89 -3.23 13.04
N ARG A 145 -4.28 -4.29 13.76
CA ARG A 145 -3.52 -4.78 14.92
C ARG A 145 -2.10 -5.15 14.56
N ARG A 146 -1.89 -5.84 13.44
CA ARG A 146 -0.55 -6.20 12.95
C ARG A 146 0.28 -4.95 12.68
N ALA A 147 -0.26 -3.96 11.97
CA ALA A 147 0.46 -2.74 11.64
C ALA A 147 0.83 -1.93 12.90
N VAL A 148 -0.10 -1.80 13.84
CA VAL A 148 0.15 -1.15 15.14
C VAL A 148 1.24 -1.90 15.93
N ALA A 149 1.14 -3.23 16.01
CA ALA A 149 2.13 -4.05 16.70
C ALA A 149 3.52 -3.91 16.06
N GLU A 150 3.61 -3.90 14.73
CA GLU A 150 4.89 -3.73 14.02
C GLU A 150 5.51 -2.33 14.26
N SER A 151 4.70 -1.27 14.21
CA SER A 151 5.20 0.08 14.53
C SER A 151 5.64 0.23 15.99
N LEU A 152 4.90 -0.37 16.94
CA LEU A 152 5.26 -0.35 18.36
C LEU A 152 6.52 -1.18 18.63
N LEU A 153 6.65 -2.34 17.99
CA LEU A 153 7.85 -3.17 18.08
C LEU A 153 9.09 -2.39 17.60
N ARG A 154 8.99 -1.70 16.46
CA ARG A 154 10.09 -0.87 15.94
C ARG A 154 10.46 0.30 16.85
N GLN A 155 9.48 0.84 17.58
CA GLN A 155 9.72 1.94 18.52
C GLN A 155 10.37 1.48 19.83
N HIS A 156 9.92 0.35 20.38
CA HIS A 156 10.28 -0.09 21.73
C HIS A 156 11.34 -1.20 21.79
N ALA A 157 11.51 -1.95 20.70
CA ALA A 157 12.47 -3.04 20.58
C ALA A 157 12.96 -3.19 19.12
N PRO A 158 13.66 -2.17 18.56
CA PRO A 158 14.11 -2.17 17.17
C PRO A 158 15.01 -3.36 16.81
N GLU A 159 15.79 -3.88 17.76
CA GLU A 159 16.62 -5.07 17.61
C GLU A 159 15.81 -6.35 17.35
N ALA A 160 14.61 -6.46 17.91
CA ALA A 160 13.75 -7.63 17.70
C ALA A 160 13.22 -7.72 16.27
N VAL A 161 13.22 -6.62 15.51
CA VAL A 161 12.82 -6.56 14.11
C VAL A 161 13.82 -7.31 13.21
N SER A 162 15.08 -7.39 13.64
CA SER A 162 16.17 -8.07 12.92
C SER A 162 16.25 -9.57 13.18
N TRP A 163 15.43 -10.09 14.10
CA TRP A 163 15.42 -11.53 14.41
C TRP A 163 14.94 -12.34 13.20
N PRO A 164 15.52 -13.54 12.97
CA PRO A 164 15.02 -14.43 11.94
C PRO A 164 13.54 -14.74 12.21
N ARG A 165 12.70 -14.55 11.19
CA ARG A 165 11.35 -15.09 11.22
C ARG A 165 11.47 -16.57 10.88
N GLU A 166 11.47 -17.42 11.89
CA GLU A 166 11.34 -18.87 11.73
C GLU A 166 10.04 -19.23 10.98
#